data_AF-A0A8B6HTJ8-F1
#
_entry.id   AF-A0A8B6HTJ8-F1
#
_cell.length_a   1.000
_cell.length_b   1.000
_cell.length_c   1.000
_cell.angle_alpha   90.00
_cell.angle_beta   90.00
_cell.angle_gamma   90.00
#
_symmetry.space_group_name_H-M   'P 1'
#
loop_
_entity.id
_entity.type
_entity.pdbx_description
1 polymer ?
#
loop_
_entity_poly.entity_id
_entity_poly.type
_entity_poly.pdbx_seq_one_letter_code
_entity_poly.pdbx_strand_id
1 'polypeptide(L)'
;MSSADESKRNEFNNAIKQASKTMNETKNPDCLSSTEMKYQVQINDSCEKTMKWLIFRRLGFSTKGNCPVTIKKAYQKGDIGLLPRGGVAFPIFEKDQECVMEHGRVFCSLPLPLESGLPIHFNGHFALDHEARRSLYTDDQEGYHVVWNKHLLKDIIVPSYTTGLIEIKDLLGLETDSQVNELQLRKKLSIFHGYFPDFEKAKNDNFKSNKYAAFTAGLTAMKFQFSSPQN
;
A
#
# COMPACT_ATOMS: atom_id res chain seq x y z
N MET A 1 -4.67 20.32 1.87
CA MET A 1 -3.62 19.79 0.96
C MET A 1 -2.86 21.00 0.42
N SER A 2 -1.54 20.93 0.29
CA SER A 2 -0.74 22.05 -0.23
C SER A 2 -0.89 22.19 -1.76
N SER A 3 -0.56 23.35 -2.33
CA SER A 3 -0.52 23.56 -3.78
C SER A 3 0.53 22.67 -4.47
N ALA A 4 1.67 22.44 -3.82
CA ALA A 4 2.70 21.52 -4.30
C ALA A 4 2.19 20.07 -4.37
N ASP A 5 1.46 19.63 -3.34
CA ASP A 5 0.84 18.29 -3.32
C ASP A 5 -0.27 18.15 -4.38
N GLU A 6 -0.99 19.23 -4.67
CA GLU A 6 -1.96 19.26 -5.75
C GLU A 6 -1.31 19.08 -7.14
N SER A 7 -0.18 19.76 -7.39
CA SER A 7 0.59 19.59 -8.64
C SER A 7 1.03 18.14 -8.83
N LYS A 8 1.64 17.53 -7.80
CA LYS A 8 2.03 16.11 -7.81
C LYS A 8 0.84 15.21 -8.15
N ARG A 9 -0.33 15.49 -7.58
CA ARG A 9 -1.57 14.73 -7.84
C ARG A 9 -2.03 14.85 -9.29
N ASN A 10 -1.92 16.03 -9.87
CA ASN A 10 -2.26 16.27 -11.26
C ASN A 10 -1.28 15.59 -12.22
N GLU A 11 0.02 15.65 -11.93
CA GLU A 11 1.06 14.94 -12.68
C GLU A 11 0.83 13.42 -12.66
N PHE A 12 0.56 12.84 -11.49
CA PHE A 12 0.26 11.42 -11.38
C PHE A 12 -1.03 11.02 -12.12
N ASN A 13 -2.06 11.89 -12.11
CA ASN A 13 -3.28 11.65 -12.89
C ASN A 13 -3.01 11.71 -14.41
N ASN A 14 -2.09 12.57 -14.87
CA ASN A 14 -1.66 12.58 -16.27
C ASN A 14 -0.87 11.32 -16.62
N ALA A 15 0.00 10.83 -15.73
CA ALA A 15 0.69 9.55 -15.90
C ALA A 15 -0.29 8.38 -16.03
N ILE A 16 -1.37 8.37 -15.22
CA ILE A 16 -2.45 7.37 -15.34
C ILE A 16 -3.11 7.44 -16.73
N LYS A 17 -3.46 8.63 -17.21
CA LYS A 17 -4.08 8.79 -18.55
C LYS A 17 -3.16 8.27 -19.65
N GLN A 18 -1.86 8.54 -19.55
CA GLN A 18 -0.88 8.05 -20.51
C GLN A 18 -0.75 6.53 -20.45
N ALA A 19 -0.67 5.96 -19.23
CA ALA A 19 -0.64 4.51 -19.05
C ALA A 19 -1.88 3.82 -19.62
N SER A 20 -3.08 4.40 -19.47
CA SER A 20 -4.29 3.89 -20.12
C SER A 20 -4.15 3.81 -21.64
N LYS A 21 -3.59 4.85 -22.28
CA LYS A 21 -3.34 4.85 -23.74
C LYS A 21 -2.36 3.75 -24.12
N THR A 22 -1.23 3.67 -23.44
CA THR A 22 -0.23 2.62 -23.66
C THR A 22 -0.82 1.22 -23.48
N MET A 23 -1.61 0.98 -22.43
CA MET A 23 -2.26 -0.32 -22.21
C MET A 23 -3.28 -0.66 -23.30
N ASN A 24 -3.99 0.33 -23.85
CA ASN A 24 -4.92 0.10 -24.94
C ASN A 24 -4.21 -0.32 -26.23
N GLU A 25 -3.03 0.23 -26.49
CA GLU A 25 -2.22 -0.08 -27.67
C GLU A 25 -1.44 -1.40 -27.52
N THR A 26 -0.77 -1.61 -26.38
CA THR A 26 0.17 -2.72 -26.19
C THR A 26 -0.47 -3.97 -25.60
N LYS A 27 -1.57 -3.82 -24.85
CA LYS A 27 -2.17 -4.88 -24.01
C LYS A 27 -1.12 -5.60 -23.15
N ASN A 28 -0.07 -4.89 -22.73
CA ASN A 28 1.04 -5.46 -21.98
C ASN A 28 1.46 -4.52 -20.83
N PRO A 29 1.26 -4.94 -19.56
CA PRO A 29 1.62 -4.12 -18.41
C PRO A 29 3.13 -3.92 -18.23
N ASP A 30 3.98 -4.78 -18.82
CA ASP A 30 5.45 -4.60 -18.79
C ASP A 30 5.89 -3.36 -19.61
N CYS A 31 5.01 -2.81 -20.47
CA CYS A 31 5.27 -1.58 -21.20
C CYS A 31 5.04 -0.31 -20.37
N LEU A 32 4.53 -0.44 -19.14
CA LEU A 32 4.30 0.69 -18.26
C LEU A 32 5.54 1.02 -17.42
N SER A 33 5.89 2.29 -17.37
CA SER A 33 6.87 2.79 -16.42
C SER A 33 6.29 2.84 -15.01
N SER A 34 7.03 2.27 -14.04
CA SER A 34 6.70 2.44 -12.62
C SER A 34 6.77 3.92 -12.25
N THR A 35 5.67 4.45 -11.73
CA THR A 35 5.56 5.84 -11.26
C THR A 35 5.03 5.81 -9.83
N GLU A 36 5.70 6.54 -8.94
CA GLU A 36 5.28 6.74 -7.55
C GLU A 36 4.97 8.21 -7.29
N MET A 37 3.99 8.45 -6.43
CA MET A 37 3.67 9.79 -5.92
C MET A 37 3.36 9.71 -4.43
N LYS A 38 3.88 10.67 -3.67
CA LYS A 38 3.52 10.90 -2.27
C LYS A 38 2.97 12.29 -2.02
N TYR A 39 2.00 12.41 -1.11
CA TYR A 39 1.44 13.68 -0.66
C TYR A 39 0.77 13.55 0.72
N GLN A 40 0.56 14.68 1.40
CA GLN A 40 -0.17 14.71 2.67
C GLN A 40 -1.59 15.24 2.49
N VAL A 41 -2.53 14.65 3.23
CA VAL A 41 -3.91 15.12 3.32
C VAL A 41 -4.35 15.20 4.77
N GLN A 42 -5.10 16.23 5.09
CA GLN A 42 -5.78 16.37 6.37
C GLN A 42 -7.27 16.16 6.13
N ILE A 43 -7.87 15.26 6.90
CA ILE A 43 -9.29 14.92 6.83
C ILE A 43 -9.91 15.27 8.17
N ASN A 44 -11.06 15.95 8.11
CA ASN A 44 -11.86 16.24 9.29
C ASN A 44 -13.10 15.33 9.23
N ASP A 45 -13.39 14.61 10.31
CA ASP A 45 -14.63 13.85 10.41
C ASP A 45 -15.82 14.76 10.75
N SER A 46 -17.03 14.19 10.76
CA SER A 46 -18.26 14.90 11.13
C SER A 46 -18.29 15.37 12.59
N CYS A 47 -17.34 14.92 13.41
CA CYS A 47 -17.17 15.27 14.80
C CYS A 47 -15.98 16.24 15.00
N GLU A 48 -15.51 16.88 13.92
CA GLU A 48 -14.37 17.81 13.89
C GLU A 48 -13.03 17.21 14.31
N LYS A 49 -12.92 15.87 14.40
CA LYS A 49 -11.63 15.22 14.61
C LYS A 49 -10.81 15.30 13.35
N THR A 50 -9.63 15.88 13.50
CA THR A 50 -8.66 16.04 12.42
C THR A 50 -7.70 14.86 12.42
N MET A 51 -7.56 14.20 11.26
CA MET A 51 -6.54 13.18 11.02
C MET A 51 -5.68 13.58 9.82
N LYS A 52 -4.36 13.53 10.00
CA LYS A 52 -3.40 13.69 8.91
C LYS A 52 -2.99 12.35 8.35
N TRP A 53 -2.80 12.29 7.05
CA TRP A 53 -2.44 11.09 6.32
C TRP A 53 -1.34 11.37 5.34
N LEU A 54 -0.36 10.48 5.31
CA LEU A 54 0.67 10.41 4.30
C LEU A 54 0.28 9.35 3.28
N ILE A 55 0.00 9.79 2.06
CA ILE A 55 -0.50 8.95 0.99
C ILE A 55 0.63 8.63 0.02
N PHE A 56 0.78 7.35 -0.32
CA PHE A 56 1.64 6.86 -1.39
C PHE A 56 0.78 6.20 -2.45
N ARG A 57 0.99 6.56 -3.72
CA ARG A 57 0.32 5.95 -4.87
C ARG A 57 1.35 5.46 -5.86
N ARG A 58 1.12 4.29 -6.43
CA ARG A 58 1.95 3.69 -7.46
C ARG A 58 1.13 3.26 -8.67
N LEU A 59 1.75 3.37 -9.84
CA LEU A 59 1.26 2.93 -11.14
C LEU A 59 2.39 2.15 -11.83
N GLY A 60 2.05 1.01 -12.43
CA GLY A 60 3.04 0.09 -13.01
C GLY A 60 3.66 -0.84 -11.97
N PHE A 61 4.21 -1.96 -12.43
CA PHE A 61 4.92 -2.90 -11.56
C PHE A 61 6.34 -2.43 -11.30
N SER A 62 6.80 -2.59 -10.06
CA SER A 62 8.14 -2.11 -9.65
C SER A 62 9.27 -2.90 -10.31
N THR A 63 9.06 -4.18 -10.63
CA THR A 63 10.03 -5.04 -11.31
C THR A 63 9.70 -5.15 -12.80
N LYS A 64 10.51 -4.51 -13.65
CA LYS A 64 10.33 -4.55 -15.11
C LYS A 64 10.41 -5.98 -15.64
N GLY A 65 9.47 -6.36 -16.52
CA GLY A 65 9.46 -7.65 -17.21
C GLY A 65 9.00 -8.84 -16.37
N ASN A 66 8.65 -8.61 -15.10
CA ASN A 66 8.28 -9.66 -14.16
C ASN A 66 6.75 -9.89 -14.06
N CYS A 67 5.97 -9.28 -14.96
CA CYS A 67 4.54 -9.57 -15.00
C CYS A 67 4.30 -11.06 -15.31
N PRO A 68 3.48 -11.78 -14.51
CA PRO A 68 3.17 -13.18 -14.77
C PRO A 68 2.56 -13.40 -16.15
N VAL A 69 2.90 -14.52 -16.79
CA VAL A 69 2.39 -14.89 -18.12
C VAL A 69 0.85 -14.95 -18.13
N THR A 70 0.24 -15.47 -17.05
CA THR A 70 -1.22 -15.52 -16.88
C THR A 70 -1.86 -14.14 -16.99
N ILE A 71 -1.23 -13.11 -16.41
CA ILE A 71 -1.71 -11.72 -16.46
C ILE A 71 -1.53 -11.12 -17.85
N LYS A 72 -0.38 -11.35 -18.48
CA LYS A 72 -0.14 -10.89 -19.86
C LYS A 72 -1.16 -11.47 -20.83
N LYS A 73 -1.44 -12.77 -20.74
CA LYS A 73 -2.47 -13.43 -21.56
C LYS A 73 -3.86 -12.86 -21.29
N ALA A 74 -4.21 -12.60 -20.03
CA ALA A 74 -5.51 -12.03 -19.67
C ALA A 74 -5.69 -10.60 -20.22
N TYR A 75 -4.65 -9.77 -20.24
CA TYR A 75 -4.70 -8.46 -20.91
C TYR A 75 -4.85 -8.57 -22.43
N GLN A 76 -4.12 -9.48 -23.07
CA GLN A 76 -4.21 -9.72 -24.52
C GLN A 76 -5.61 -10.19 -24.95
N LYS A 77 -6.27 -10.99 -24.11
CA LYS A 77 -7.66 -11.44 -24.31
C LYS A 77 -8.71 -10.37 -23.99
N GLY A 78 -8.34 -9.32 -23.26
CA GLY A 78 -9.27 -8.30 -22.78
C GLY A 78 -9.99 -8.65 -21.47
N ASP A 79 -9.58 -9.72 -20.79
CA ASP A 79 -10.19 -10.18 -19.53
C ASP A 79 -9.88 -9.22 -18.35
N ILE A 80 -8.78 -8.47 -18.44
CA ILE A 80 -8.40 -7.44 -17.46
C ILE A 80 -8.50 -6.06 -18.09
N GLY A 81 -9.47 -5.27 -17.63
CA GLY A 81 -9.62 -3.85 -17.96
C GLY A 81 -9.01 -2.88 -16.94
N LEU A 82 -8.32 -3.40 -15.92
CA LEU A 82 -7.78 -2.65 -14.80
C LEU A 82 -6.34 -2.22 -15.08
N LEU A 83 -5.92 -1.06 -14.57
CA LEU A 83 -4.50 -0.68 -14.58
C LEU A 83 -3.76 -1.26 -13.36
N PRO A 84 -2.46 -1.59 -13.48
CA PRO A 84 -1.65 -1.99 -12.34
C PRO A 84 -1.38 -0.77 -11.46
N ARG A 85 -2.30 -0.48 -10.54
CA ARG A 85 -2.27 0.71 -9.70
C ARG A 85 -2.82 0.42 -8.31
N GLY A 86 -2.16 1.01 -7.32
CA GLY A 86 -2.56 0.95 -5.92
C GLY A 86 -1.84 2.01 -5.09
N GLY A 87 -1.88 1.84 -3.77
CA GLY A 87 -1.26 2.76 -2.85
C GLY A 87 -1.63 2.47 -1.40
N VAL A 88 -0.97 3.18 -0.50
CA VAL A 88 -1.14 3.06 0.95
C VAL A 88 -1.32 4.44 1.58
N ALA A 89 -1.96 4.49 2.73
CA ALA A 89 -2.17 5.69 3.51
C ALA A 89 -1.77 5.42 4.96
N PHE A 90 -0.71 6.09 5.40
CA PHE A 90 -0.25 6.07 6.78
C PHE A 90 -0.92 7.21 7.54
N PRO A 91 -1.59 6.94 8.67
CA PRO A 91 -1.98 8.02 9.56
C PRO A 91 -0.72 8.70 10.10
N ILE A 92 -0.74 10.02 10.28
CA ILE A 92 0.32 10.78 10.94
C ILE A 92 -0.30 11.36 12.22
N PHE A 93 0.28 11.02 13.36
CA PHE A 93 -0.16 11.51 14.66
C PHE A 93 0.61 12.78 15.03
N GLU A 94 -0.12 13.81 15.45
CA GLU A 94 0.50 14.98 16.06
C GLU A 94 0.85 14.69 17.53
N LYS A 95 1.67 15.56 18.11
CA LYS A 95 2.16 15.44 19.49
C LYS A 95 0.96 15.21 20.43
N ASP A 96 1.10 14.21 21.30
CA ASP A 96 0.14 13.80 22.34
C ASP A 96 -1.04 12.90 21.89
N GLN A 97 -1.10 12.48 20.62
CA GLN A 97 -2.03 11.43 20.19
C GLN A 97 -1.35 10.06 20.12
N GLU A 98 -1.46 9.28 21.21
CA GLU A 98 -1.19 7.83 21.20
C GLU A 98 -2.40 7.11 20.59
N CYS A 99 -2.45 6.98 19.27
CA CYS A 99 -3.51 6.18 18.66
C CYS A 99 -3.03 5.48 17.40
N VAL A 100 -2.17 4.47 17.55
CA VAL A 100 -1.80 3.63 16.41
C VAL A 100 -3.06 2.92 15.91
N MET A 101 -3.37 3.07 14.63
CA MET A 101 -4.46 2.33 14.02
C MET A 101 -4.14 0.84 14.09
N GLU A 102 -4.99 0.03 14.71
CA GLU A 102 -4.75 -1.42 14.79
C GLU A 102 -5.25 -2.17 13.56
N HIS A 103 -6.34 -1.68 12.93
CA HIS A 103 -6.99 -2.35 11.81
C HIS A 103 -7.36 -1.36 10.70
N GLY A 104 -6.48 -1.25 9.72
CA GLY A 104 -6.74 -0.49 8.52
C GLY A 104 -7.73 -1.17 7.58
N ARG A 105 -8.30 -0.38 6.68
CA ARG A 105 -9.27 -0.85 5.69
C ARG A 105 -8.62 -1.08 4.33
N VAL A 106 -9.17 -2.04 3.61
CA VAL A 106 -8.86 -2.28 2.21
C VAL A 106 -9.85 -1.51 1.33
N PHE A 107 -9.34 -0.88 0.29
CA PHE A 107 -10.12 -0.16 -0.70
C PHE A 107 -9.91 -0.76 -2.10
N CYS A 108 -10.96 -0.72 -2.90
CA CYS A 108 -10.90 -0.90 -4.34
C CYS A 108 -11.79 0.17 -4.97
N SER A 109 -11.23 1.37 -5.12
CA SER A 109 -11.95 2.64 -5.37
C SER A 109 -12.89 3.08 -4.23
N LEU A 110 -13.60 2.14 -3.60
CA LEU A 110 -14.45 2.34 -2.42
C LEU A 110 -13.97 1.45 -1.26
N PRO A 111 -14.31 1.80 0.00
CA PRO A 111 -14.00 0.96 1.14
C PRO A 111 -14.68 -0.41 0.99
N LEU A 112 -13.91 -1.49 1.12
CA LEU A 112 -14.44 -2.83 1.28
C LEU A 112 -14.78 -3.06 2.76
N PRO A 113 -15.79 -3.89 3.10
CA PRO A 113 -16.02 -4.36 4.47
C PRO A 113 -14.95 -5.41 4.86
N LEU A 114 -13.69 -5.05 4.68
CA LEU A 114 -12.51 -5.89 4.90
C LEU A 114 -11.47 -5.09 5.68
N GLU A 115 -11.09 -5.64 6.84
CA GLU A 115 -9.93 -5.18 7.59
C GLU A 115 -8.67 -5.88 7.07
N SER A 116 -7.59 -5.11 6.91
CA SER A 116 -6.29 -5.61 6.44
C SER A 116 -5.46 -6.27 7.53
N GLY A 117 -5.76 -5.96 8.81
CA GLY A 117 -4.86 -6.27 9.94
C GLY A 117 -3.55 -5.47 9.91
N LEU A 118 -3.43 -4.48 9.02
CA LEU A 118 -2.28 -3.57 8.95
C LEU A 118 -2.63 -2.25 9.64
N PRO A 119 -1.65 -1.55 10.22
CA PRO A 119 -1.86 -0.26 10.86
C PRO A 119 -1.98 0.91 9.86
N ILE A 120 -2.46 0.61 8.65
CA ILE A 120 -2.56 1.52 7.51
C ILE A 120 -3.74 1.15 6.62
N HIS A 121 -4.25 2.13 5.86
CA HIS A 121 -5.19 1.84 4.78
C HIS A 121 -4.43 1.54 3.49
N PHE A 122 -4.96 0.65 2.66
CA PHE A 122 -4.43 0.47 1.31
C PHE A 122 -5.52 0.32 0.27
N ASN A 123 -5.22 0.76 -0.95
CA ASN A 123 -6.11 0.73 -2.09
C ASN A 123 -5.41 0.06 -3.28
N GLY A 124 -6.16 -0.66 -4.09
CA GLY A 124 -5.67 -1.24 -5.34
C GLY A 124 -6.80 -1.46 -6.34
N HIS A 125 -6.46 -1.54 -7.62
CA HIS A 125 -7.39 -2.02 -8.63
C HIS A 125 -7.49 -3.54 -8.55
N PHE A 126 -7.99 -4.03 -7.42
CA PHE A 126 -8.12 -5.45 -7.18
C PHE A 126 -9.28 -6.04 -7.99
N ALA A 127 -9.14 -7.31 -8.36
CA ALA A 127 -10.28 -8.13 -8.72
C ALA A 127 -11.08 -8.41 -7.45
N LEU A 128 -12.39 -8.15 -7.49
CA LEU A 128 -13.31 -8.41 -6.38
C LEU A 128 -14.10 -9.68 -6.64
N ASP A 129 -14.60 -10.30 -5.58
CA ASP A 129 -15.53 -11.42 -5.66
C ASP A 129 -16.77 -11.05 -6.52
N HIS A 130 -17.26 -12.01 -7.31
CA HIS A 130 -18.31 -11.78 -8.32
C HIS A 130 -19.68 -11.49 -7.70
N GLU A 131 -20.01 -12.10 -6.56
CA GLU A 131 -21.37 -12.07 -6.01
C GLU A 131 -21.59 -10.86 -5.12
N ALA A 132 -20.74 -10.67 -4.10
CA ALA A 132 -20.92 -9.60 -3.13
C ALA A 132 -20.07 -8.36 -3.45
N ARG A 133 -18.96 -8.51 -4.19
CA ARG A 133 -17.92 -7.46 -4.38
C ARG A 133 -17.46 -6.82 -3.06
N ARG A 134 -17.56 -7.58 -1.97
CA ARG A 134 -17.27 -7.15 -0.59
C ARG A 134 -15.91 -7.64 -0.10
N SER A 135 -15.28 -8.52 -0.86
CA SER A 135 -13.96 -9.08 -0.59
C SER A 135 -13.12 -9.07 -1.87
N LEU A 136 -11.81 -9.28 -1.69
CA LEU A 136 -10.92 -9.56 -2.80
C LEU A 136 -11.27 -10.93 -3.40
N TYR A 137 -11.12 -11.05 -4.71
CA TYR A 137 -11.30 -12.33 -5.39
C TYR A 137 -10.32 -13.36 -4.83
N THR A 138 -10.86 -14.46 -4.33
CA THR A 138 -10.12 -15.62 -3.84
C THR A 138 -10.79 -16.88 -4.38
N ASP A 139 -10.01 -17.76 -4.98
CA ASP A 139 -10.45 -19.08 -5.43
C ASP A 139 -9.30 -20.07 -5.16
N ASP A 140 -9.62 -21.36 -5.07
CA ASP A 140 -8.64 -22.44 -4.86
C ASP A 140 -7.85 -22.73 -6.15
N GLN A 141 -8.40 -22.37 -7.31
CA GLN A 141 -7.69 -22.38 -8.58
C GLN A 141 -6.91 -21.07 -8.78
N GLU A 142 -5.67 -21.15 -9.26
CA GLU A 142 -4.85 -19.99 -9.58
C GLU A 142 -5.28 -19.29 -10.89
N GLY A 143 -6.54 -18.88 -10.96
CA GLY A 143 -7.07 -18.05 -12.05
C GLY A 143 -6.40 -16.67 -12.11
N TYR A 144 -6.55 -15.99 -13.25
CA TYR A 144 -5.88 -14.71 -13.49
C TYR A 144 -6.28 -13.63 -12.46
N HIS A 145 -7.49 -13.67 -11.91
CA HIS A 145 -7.92 -12.76 -10.83
C HIS A 145 -7.11 -12.95 -9.53
N VAL A 146 -6.86 -14.20 -9.14
CA VAL A 146 -6.04 -14.52 -7.96
C VAL A 146 -4.59 -14.10 -8.20
N VAL A 147 -4.02 -14.46 -9.36
CA VAL A 147 -2.66 -14.07 -9.75
C VAL A 147 -2.52 -12.54 -9.80
N TRP A 148 -3.55 -11.83 -10.28
CA TRP A 148 -3.58 -10.37 -10.40
C TRP A 148 -3.50 -9.72 -9.02
N ASN A 149 -4.38 -10.13 -8.10
CA ASN A 149 -4.40 -9.62 -6.74
C ASN A 149 -3.09 -9.89 -5.99
N LYS A 150 -2.55 -11.12 -6.09
CA LYS A 150 -1.25 -11.48 -5.49
C LYS A 150 -0.13 -10.61 -6.05
N HIS A 151 -0.10 -10.36 -7.36
CA HIS A 151 0.94 -9.57 -7.99
C HIS A 151 0.82 -8.07 -7.65
N LEU A 152 -0.37 -7.50 -7.59
CA LEU A 152 -0.60 -6.13 -7.11
C LEU A 152 -0.11 -5.95 -5.67
N LEU A 153 -0.42 -6.89 -4.78
CA LEU A 153 0.04 -6.84 -3.40
C LEU A 153 1.57 -6.85 -3.34
N LYS A 154 2.22 -7.74 -4.10
CA LYS A 154 3.68 -7.91 -4.11
C LYS A 154 4.43 -6.75 -4.77
N ASP A 155 4.04 -6.30 -5.96
CA ASP A 155 4.84 -5.37 -6.77
C ASP A 155 4.38 -3.91 -6.68
N ILE A 156 3.26 -3.65 -6.00
CA ILE A 156 2.72 -2.30 -5.79
C ILE A 156 2.54 -2.00 -4.31
N ILE A 157 1.72 -2.77 -3.58
CA ILE A 157 1.37 -2.43 -2.19
C ILE A 157 2.57 -2.58 -1.25
N VAL A 158 3.29 -3.70 -1.33
CA VAL A 158 4.50 -3.93 -0.51
C VAL A 158 5.53 -2.82 -0.73
N PRO A 159 5.96 -2.48 -1.97
CA PRO A 159 6.88 -1.37 -2.19
C PRO A 159 6.35 -0.01 -1.72
N SER A 160 5.06 0.31 -1.92
CA SER A 160 4.48 1.55 -1.40
C SER A 160 4.50 1.61 0.12
N TYR A 161 4.26 0.48 0.78
CA TYR A 161 4.36 0.38 2.23
C TYR A 161 5.80 0.53 2.71
N THR A 162 6.77 -0.09 2.03
CA THR A 162 8.21 0.09 2.32
C THR A 162 8.63 1.55 2.25
N THR A 163 8.30 2.24 1.16
CA THR A 163 8.61 3.68 1.03
C THR A 163 7.93 4.50 2.12
N GLY A 164 6.71 4.13 2.50
CA GLY A 164 6.00 4.79 3.59
C GLY A 164 6.65 4.59 4.96
N LEU A 165 7.15 3.40 5.27
CA LEU A 165 7.91 3.18 6.51
C LEU A 165 9.20 4.02 6.55
N ILE A 166 9.92 4.13 5.43
CA ILE A 166 11.11 4.98 5.33
C ILE A 166 10.73 6.43 5.63
N GLU A 167 9.71 6.97 4.97
CA GLU A 167 9.28 8.35 5.21
C GLU A 167 8.83 8.59 6.65
N ILE A 168 8.13 7.64 7.27
CA ILE A 168 7.72 7.74 8.67
C ILE A 168 8.95 7.74 9.60
N LYS A 169 9.95 6.91 9.33
CA LYS A 169 11.22 6.90 10.08
C LYS A 169 11.89 8.29 10.02
N ASP A 170 11.93 8.89 8.83
CA ASP A 170 12.54 10.20 8.59
C ASP A 170 11.72 11.31 9.27
N LEU A 171 10.39 11.27 9.18
CA LEU A 171 9.49 12.22 9.85
C LEU A 171 9.61 12.17 11.38
N LEU A 172 9.88 10.99 11.95
CA LEU A 172 10.14 10.83 13.38
C LEU A 172 11.56 11.28 13.77
N GLY A 173 12.44 11.54 12.80
CA GLY A 173 13.85 11.87 13.04
C GLY A 173 14.54 10.75 13.83
N LEU A 174 14.39 9.51 13.35
CA LEU A 174 15.05 8.30 13.88
C LEU A 174 16.40 8.03 13.19
N GLU A 175 17.06 9.08 12.70
CA GLU A 175 18.40 8.98 12.11
C GLU A 175 19.50 8.90 13.17
N THR A 176 20.62 8.28 12.81
CA THR A 176 21.69 7.78 13.69
C THR A 176 22.49 8.85 14.44
N ASP A 177 22.34 10.14 14.14
CA ASP A 177 23.25 11.19 14.63
C ASP A 177 22.67 12.20 15.64
N SER A 178 21.50 11.92 16.21
CA SER A 178 20.84 12.88 17.10
C SER A 178 21.11 12.59 18.58
N GLN A 179 21.58 13.59 19.35
CA GLN A 179 21.56 13.59 20.82
C GLN A 179 20.13 13.67 21.36
N VAL A 180 19.32 12.65 21.09
CA VAL A 180 17.93 12.54 21.54
C VAL A 180 17.93 11.96 22.93
N ASN A 181 17.24 12.63 23.86
CA ASN A 181 16.97 12.08 25.19
C ASN A 181 16.38 10.66 25.06
N GLU A 182 16.88 9.69 25.83
CA GLU A 182 16.44 8.29 25.82
C GLU A 182 14.90 8.15 25.87
N LEU A 183 14.24 8.98 26.68
CA LEU A 183 12.78 8.97 26.78
C LEU A 183 12.10 9.36 25.45
N GLN A 184 12.63 10.37 24.76
CA GLN A 184 12.10 10.79 23.47
C GLN A 184 12.37 9.73 22.39
N LEU A 185 13.54 9.09 22.43
CA LEU A 185 13.88 7.99 21.52
C LEU A 185 12.94 6.81 21.70
N ARG A 186 12.69 6.37 22.95
CA ARG A 186 11.74 5.30 23.26
C ARG A 186 10.33 5.60 22.75
N LYS A 187 9.85 6.84 22.91
CA LYS A 187 8.55 7.27 22.38
C LYS A 187 8.50 7.19 20.84
N LYS A 188 9.52 7.72 20.16
CA LYS A 188 9.62 7.67 18.69
C LYS A 188 9.67 6.23 18.17
N LEU A 189 10.47 5.37 18.80
CA LEU A 189 10.56 3.95 18.44
C LEU A 189 9.23 3.23 18.67
N SER A 190 8.55 3.49 19.78
CA SER A 190 7.22 2.93 20.05
C SER A 190 6.22 3.29 18.95
N ILE A 191 6.20 4.56 18.51
CA ILE A 191 5.35 5.01 17.40
C ILE A 191 5.74 4.32 16.10
N PHE A 192 7.04 4.28 15.77
CA PHE A 192 7.53 3.65 14.54
C PHE A 192 7.19 2.16 14.48
N HIS A 193 7.41 1.42 15.56
CA HIS A 193 7.07 0.01 15.67
C HIS A 193 5.56 -0.25 15.54
N GLY A 194 4.72 0.72 15.94
CA GLY A 194 3.27 0.67 15.74
C GLY A 194 2.85 0.61 14.27
N TYR A 195 3.68 1.07 13.33
CA TYR A 195 3.38 0.96 11.90
C TYR A 195 3.68 -0.41 11.31
N PHE A 196 4.30 -1.34 12.02
CA PHE A 196 4.54 -2.70 11.54
C PHE A 196 3.32 -3.60 11.75
N PRO A 197 3.13 -4.63 10.92
CA PRO A 197 1.99 -5.53 11.09
C PRO A 197 2.06 -6.31 12.40
N ASP A 198 0.90 -6.53 13.00
CA ASP A 198 0.67 -7.48 14.09
C ASP A 198 -0.32 -8.55 13.60
N PHE A 199 0.21 -9.56 12.92
CA PHE A 199 -0.60 -10.59 12.26
C PHE A 199 -1.32 -11.50 13.26
N GLU A 200 -0.87 -11.59 14.51
CA GLU A 200 -1.57 -12.34 15.57
C GLU A 200 -2.94 -11.70 15.87
N LYS A 201 -3.01 -10.37 15.83
CA LYS A 201 -4.24 -9.60 16.09
C LYS A 201 -5.17 -9.46 14.87
N ALA A 202 -4.74 -9.82 13.67
CA ALA A 202 -5.56 -9.66 12.48
C ALA A 202 -6.86 -10.49 12.60
N LYS A 203 -8.05 -9.89 12.49
CA LYS A 203 -9.31 -10.64 12.63
C LYS A 203 -9.67 -11.51 11.43
N ASN A 204 -9.03 -11.28 10.28
CA ASN A 204 -9.38 -11.92 9.02
C ASN A 204 -8.39 -13.03 8.62
N ASP A 205 -8.91 -14.24 8.45
CA ASP A 205 -8.13 -15.41 8.07
C ASP A 205 -7.47 -15.29 6.70
N ASN A 206 -7.93 -14.44 5.79
CA ASN A 206 -7.30 -14.32 4.47
C ASN A 206 -5.88 -13.73 4.56
N PHE A 207 -5.64 -12.77 5.45
CA PHE A 207 -4.30 -12.19 5.68
C PHE A 207 -3.47 -12.97 6.70
N LYS A 208 -4.11 -13.83 7.52
CA LYS A 208 -3.43 -14.79 8.40
C LYS A 208 -3.04 -16.09 7.69
N SER A 209 -3.82 -16.52 6.71
CA SER A 209 -3.63 -17.78 5.98
C SER A 209 -2.61 -17.63 4.86
N ASN A 210 -2.09 -18.77 4.40
CA ASN A 210 -1.11 -18.87 3.32
C ASN A 210 -1.53 -18.20 1.99
N LYS A 211 -2.79 -17.77 1.84
CA LYS A 211 -3.33 -17.10 0.64
C LYS A 211 -2.60 -15.79 0.31
N TYR A 212 -2.12 -15.08 1.32
CA TYR A 212 -1.27 -13.88 1.17
C TYR A 212 0.11 -14.03 1.83
N ALA A 213 0.63 -15.26 1.96
CA ALA A 213 1.94 -15.53 2.59
C ALA A 213 3.09 -14.69 1.99
N ALA A 214 3.08 -14.45 0.67
CA ALA A 214 4.10 -13.62 0.03
C ALA A 214 4.06 -12.15 0.49
N PHE A 215 2.86 -11.64 0.80
CA PHE A 215 2.66 -10.31 1.36
C PHE A 215 3.14 -10.24 2.81
N THR A 216 2.74 -11.21 3.64
CA THR A 216 3.15 -11.26 5.05
C THR A 216 4.66 -11.51 5.20
N ALA A 217 5.25 -12.37 4.36
CA ALA A 217 6.69 -12.62 4.32
C ALA A 217 7.47 -11.36 3.92
N GLY A 218 7.01 -10.61 2.92
CA GLY A 218 7.63 -9.34 2.52
C GLY A 218 7.62 -8.30 3.64
N LEU A 219 6.49 -8.18 4.36
CA LEU A 219 6.38 -7.27 5.51
C LEU A 219 7.20 -7.74 6.72
N THR A 220 7.29 -9.05 6.94
CA THR A 220 8.10 -9.63 8.01
C THR A 220 9.59 -9.42 7.75
N ALA A 221 10.06 -9.65 6.52
CA ALA A 221 11.44 -9.39 6.13
C ALA A 221 11.83 -7.91 6.31
N MET A 222 10.93 -6.98 5.99
CA MET A 222 11.12 -5.56 6.28
C MET A 222 11.26 -5.28 7.77
N LYS A 223 10.42 -5.89 8.62
CA LYS A 223 10.52 -5.71 10.08
C LYS A 223 11.90 -6.09 10.60
N PHE A 224 12.47 -7.19 10.11
CA PHE A 224 13.86 -7.56 10.43
C PHE A 224 14.88 -6.54 9.93
N GLN A 225 14.74 -6.04 8.70
CA GLN A 225 15.65 -5.05 8.14
C GLN A 225 15.65 -3.71 8.92
N PHE A 226 14.51 -3.28 9.45
CA PHE A 226 14.39 -2.06 10.25
C PHE A 226 14.65 -2.25 11.76
N SER A 227 14.67 -3.49 12.25
CA SER A 227 14.89 -3.79 13.68
C SER A 227 16.33 -4.25 13.99
N SER A 228 17.12 -4.62 12.98
CA SER A 228 18.53 -4.94 13.16
C SER A 228 19.34 -3.65 13.39
N PRO A 229 20.19 -3.58 14.43
CA PRO A 229 21.17 -2.52 14.56
C PRO A 229 22.03 -2.51 13.28
N GLN A 230 22.11 -1.36 12.60
CA GLN A 230 23.18 -1.18 11.62
C GLN A 230 24.47 -1.04 12.42
N ASN A 231 25.26 -2.11 12.45
CA ASN A 231 26.63 -2.10 12.98
C ASN A 231 27.52 -1.18 12.15
#